data_AF-A0A0U1KSZ5-F1
#
_entry.id   AF-A0A0U1KSZ5-F1
#
_cell.length_a   1.000
_cell.length_b   1.000
_cell.length_c   1.000
_cell.angle_alpha   90.00
_cell.angle_beta   90.00
_cell.angle_gamma   90.00
#
_symmetry.space_group_name_H-M   'P 1'
#
loop_
_entity.id
_entity.type
_entity.pdbx_description
1 polymer ?
#
loop_
_entity_poly.entity_id
_entity_poly.type
_entity_poly.pdbx_seq_one_letter_code
_entity_poly.pdbx_strand_id
1 'polypeptide(L)'
;MSRWNIFSKQVQYDLKLYVYVLAVFCLFRLSFILFLHNYLEPSTGLTDILAALYNGLRISLKSTGIVVLLSFLFSSILVTLFNSAKFEKIRFILGSLYIFLLTVLFHVRIPYYEVFHVAFSPFLFNTFNDDVGALLATLWHEYNIPLKMLSIFFVGSFSVIFLKNGCKLRLSACLSQQVSMQKLFFAQHYLHVLPFS
;
A
#
# COMPACT_ATOMS: atom_id res chain seq x y z
N MET A 1 7.25 -15.29 26.00
CA MET A 1 7.82 -15.34 24.63
C MET A 1 9.14 -14.59 24.62
N SER A 2 10.16 -15.07 23.91
CA SER A 2 11.41 -14.30 23.76
C SER A 2 11.15 -13.01 22.95
N ARG A 3 11.89 -11.94 23.24
CA ARG A 3 11.77 -10.65 22.54
C ARG A 3 12.05 -10.79 21.03
N TRP A 4 12.96 -11.70 20.66
CA TRP A 4 13.26 -12.05 19.27
C TRP A 4 12.07 -12.63 18.50
N ASN A 5 11.23 -13.45 19.14
CA ASN A 5 10.03 -13.98 18.50
C ASN A 5 8.98 -12.90 18.26
N ILE A 6 8.84 -11.95 19.20
CA ILE A 6 7.94 -10.80 19.06
C ILE A 6 8.40 -9.92 17.90
N PHE A 7 9.69 -9.58 17.86
CA PHE A 7 10.27 -8.75 16.80
C PHE A 7 10.11 -9.39 15.41
N SER A 8 10.47 -10.67 15.27
CA SER A 8 10.35 -11.40 14.00
C SER A 8 8.91 -11.43 13.50
N LYS A 9 7.95 -11.59 14.43
CA LYS A 9 6.52 -11.56 14.11
C LYS A 9 6.06 -10.15 13.69
N GLN A 10 6.55 -9.09 14.32
CA GLN A 10 6.22 -7.72 13.92
C GLN A 10 6.74 -7.39 12.51
N VAL A 11 7.98 -7.76 12.19
CA VAL A 11 8.56 -7.59 10.85
C VAL A 11 7.71 -8.27 9.78
N GLN A 12 7.21 -9.49 10.04
CA GLN A 12 6.33 -10.20 9.10
C GLN A 12 5.02 -9.45 8.84
N TYR A 13 4.44 -8.82 9.86
CA TYR A 13 3.23 -8.02 9.70
C TYR A 13 3.47 -6.77 8.87
N ASP A 14 4.61 -6.11 9.06
CA ASP A 14 4.97 -4.91 8.29
C ASP A 14 5.25 -5.26 6.82
N LEU A 15 5.90 -6.40 6.55
CA LEU A 15 6.10 -6.90 5.19
C LEU A 15 4.77 -7.22 4.51
N LYS A 16 3.82 -7.82 5.23
CA LYS A 16 2.48 -8.10 4.69
C LYS A 16 1.74 -6.80 4.35
N LEU A 17 1.83 -5.79 5.22
CA LEU A 17 1.25 -4.47 4.97
C LEU A 17 1.91 -3.80 3.75
N TYR A 18 3.22 -3.92 3.60
CA TYR A 18 3.96 -3.41 2.44
C TYR A 18 3.45 -4.00 1.13
N VAL A 19 3.40 -5.33 1.02
CA VAL A 19 2.93 -6.01 -0.19
C VAL A 19 1.48 -5.65 -0.50
N TYR A 20 0.64 -5.56 0.53
CA TYR A 20 -0.76 -5.19 0.38
C TYR A 20 -0.94 -3.80 -0.22
N VAL A 21 -0.27 -2.80 0.37
CA VAL A 21 -0.36 -1.41 -0.07
C VAL A 21 0.20 -1.26 -1.49
N LEU A 22 1.30 -1.93 -1.80
CA LEU A 22 1.88 -1.95 -3.14
C LEU A 22 0.92 -2.55 -4.18
N ALA A 23 0.23 -3.64 -3.82
CA ALA A 23 -0.77 -4.28 -4.68
C ALA A 23 -1.96 -3.36 -4.95
N VAL A 24 -2.51 -2.69 -3.93
CA VAL A 24 -3.60 -1.70 -4.09
C VAL A 24 -3.16 -0.57 -5.03
N PHE A 25 -1.93 -0.07 -4.88
CA PHE A 25 -1.36 0.93 -5.79
C PHE A 25 -1.31 0.47 -7.25
N CYS A 26 -0.86 -0.77 -7.47
CA CYS A 26 -0.77 -1.34 -8.81
C CYS A 26 -2.16 -1.53 -9.43
N LEU A 27 -3.13 -2.00 -8.64
CA LEU A 27 -4.52 -2.15 -9.09
C LEU A 27 -5.12 -0.80 -9.50
N PHE A 28 -4.99 0.24 -8.68
CA PHE A 28 -5.45 1.58 -9.05
C PHE A 28 -4.77 2.09 -10.32
N ARG A 29 -3.48 1.78 -10.52
CA ARG A 29 -2.77 2.20 -11.73
C ARG A 29 -3.27 1.48 -12.99
N LEU A 30 -3.52 0.18 -12.90
CA LEU A 30 -4.10 -0.59 -14.01
C LEU A 30 -5.52 -0.09 -14.32
N SER A 31 -6.34 0.11 -13.31
CA SER A 31 -7.69 0.69 -13.47
C SER A 31 -7.65 2.07 -14.13
N PHE A 32 -6.66 2.91 -13.79
CA PHE A 32 -6.47 4.21 -14.44
C PHE A 32 -6.21 4.09 -15.94
N ILE A 33 -5.26 3.24 -16.33
CA ILE A 33 -4.90 3.04 -17.74
C ILE A 33 -6.09 2.47 -18.53
N LEU A 34 -6.82 1.53 -17.96
CA LEU A 34 -8.00 0.94 -18.61
C LEU A 34 -9.14 1.95 -18.76
N PHE A 35 -9.38 2.81 -17.77
CA PHE A 35 -10.47 3.78 -17.82
C PHE A 35 -10.17 4.91 -18.82
N LEU A 36 -8.92 5.38 -18.86
CA LEU A 36 -8.47 6.45 -19.75
C LEU A 36 -7.87 5.97 -21.07
N HIS A 37 -8.14 4.72 -21.46
CA HIS A 37 -7.52 4.15 -22.66
C HIS A 37 -7.79 4.96 -23.94
N ASN A 38 -8.93 5.64 -23.99
CA ASN A 38 -9.34 6.51 -25.10
C ASN A 38 -8.46 7.76 -25.28
N TYR A 39 -7.68 8.15 -24.27
CA TYR A 39 -6.77 9.29 -24.31
C TYR A 39 -5.33 8.89 -24.67
N LEU A 40 -5.06 7.61 -24.96
CA LEU A 40 -3.74 7.19 -25.42
C LEU A 40 -3.56 7.57 -26.90
N GLU A 41 -2.38 8.10 -27.21
CA GLU A 41 -1.99 8.38 -28.59
C GLU A 41 -1.94 7.05 -29.39
N PRO A 42 -2.41 7.01 -30.64
CA PRO A 42 -2.41 5.79 -31.45
C PRO A 42 -1.02 5.19 -31.72
N SER A 43 0.05 5.94 -31.48
CA SER A 43 1.45 5.49 -31.55
C SER A 43 1.94 4.74 -30.31
N THR A 44 1.16 4.75 -29.21
CA THR A 44 1.58 4.19 -27.92
C THR A 44 1.59 2.66 -27.97
N GLY A 45 2.78 2.07 -27.92
CA GLY A 45 2.95 0.62 -27.93
C GLY A 45 2.77 -0.02 -26.56
N LEU A 46 2.64 -1.36 -26.53
CA LEU A 46 2.67 -2.14 -25.29
C LEU A 46 3.98 -1.94 -24.50
N THR A 47 5.08 -1.67 -25.19
CA THR A 47 6.39 -1.36 -24.60
C THR A 47 6.36 -0.09 -23.76
N ASP A 48 5.65 0.94 -24.21
CA ASP A 48 5.55 2.23 -23.52
C ASP A 48 4.65 2.11 -22.29
N ILE A 49 3.56 1.34 -22.41
CA ILE A 49 2.67 1.01 -21.29
C ILE A 49 3.43 0.23 -20.21
N LEU A 50 4.21 -0.78 -20.60
CA LEU A 50 5.04 -1.55 -19.66
C LEU A 50 6.14 -0.70 -19.03
N ALA A 51 6.80 0.16 -19.80
CA ALA A 51 7.81 1.08 -19.28
C ALA A 51 7.18 2.09 -18.28
N ALA A 52 6.00 2.62 -18.58
CA ALA A 52 5.25 3.50 -17.69
C ALA A 52 4.81 2.78 -16.40
N LEU A 53 4.34 1.53 -16.51
CA LEU A 53 4.00 0.69 -15.37
C LEU A 53 5.23 0.39 -14.50
N TYR A 54 6.36 0.06 -15.11
CA TYR A 54 7.61 -0.22 -14.40
C TYR A 54 8.15 1.00 -13.66
N ASN A 55 8.22 2.15 -14.35
CA ASN A 55 8.61 3.42 -13.74
C ASN A 55 7.65 3.82 -12.62
N GLY A 56 6.35 3.58 -12.84
CA GLY A 56 5.32 3.78 -11.85
C GLY A 56 5.51 2.92 -10.61
N LEU A 57 5.79 1.63 -10.80
CA LEU A 57 6.05 0.66 -9.75
C LEU A 57 7.29 1.04 -8.94
N ARG A 58 8.38 1.46 -9.59
CA ARG A 58 9.60 1.93 -8.91
C ARG A 58 9.32 3.10 -7.95
N ILE A 59 8.51 4.06 -8.36
CA ILE A 59 8.10 5.20 -7.51
C ILE A 59 7.21 4.72 -6.37
N SER A 60 6.24 3.85 -6.66
CA SER A 60 5.34 3.27 -5.66
C SER A 60 6.06 2.42 -4.61
N LEU A 61 7.14 1.71 -4.98
CA LEU A 61 7.99 0.98 -4.01
C LEU A 61 8.64 1.94 -3.01
N LYS A 62 9.13 3.09 -3.47
CA LYS A 62 9.77 4.10 -2.61
C LYS A 62 8.77 4.73 -1.64
N SER A 63 7.62 5.18 -2.15
CA SER A 63 6.59 5.81 -1.31
C SER A 63 5.99 4.84 -0.30
N THR A 64 5.67 3.61 -0.73
CA THR A 64 5.16 2.57 0.16
C THR A 64 6.20 2.18 1.21
N GLY A 65 7.48 2.12 0.83
CA GLY A 65 8.58 1.80 1.74
C GLY A 65 8.69 2.80 2.89
N ILE A 66 8.60 4.11 2.59
CA ILE A 66 8.64 5.17 3.60
C ILE A 66 7.48 5.04 4.59
N VAL A 67 6.27 4.76 4.10
CA VAL A 67 5.06 4.64 4.93
C VAL A 67 5.12 3.40 5.83
N VAL A 68 5.60 2.28 5.31
CA VAL A 68 5.79 1.07 6.11
C VAL A 68 6.92 1.23 7.11
N LEU A 69 8.03 1.89 6.74
CA LEU A 69 9.10 2.23 7.69
C LEU A 69 8.59 3.09 8.84
N LEU A 70 7.75 4.09 8.54
CA LEU A 70 7.12 4.92 9.56
C LEU A 70 6.23 4.07 10.49
N SER A 71 5.43 3.18 9.91
CA SER A 71 4.58 2.25 10.67
C SER A 71 5.41 1.29 11.53
N PHE A 72 6.55 0.81 11.03
CA PHE A 72 7.50 -0.05 11.74
C PHE A 72 8.13 0.68 12.93
N LEU A 73 8.58 1.92 12.75
CA LEU A 73 9.16 2.76 13.80
C LEU A 73 8.16 3.00 14.95
N PHE A 74 6.91 3.35 14.62
CA PHE A 74 5.91 3.69 15.63
C PHE A 74 5.14 2.50 16.20
N SER A 75 5.05 1.37 15.49
CA SER A 75 4.32 0.19 15.98
C SER A 75 5.29 -0.89 16.47
N SER A 76 6.15 -1.40 15.59
CA SER A 76 6.95 -2.60 15.84
C SER A 76 8.01 -2.42 16.91
N ILE A 77 8.64 -1.23 16.97
CA ILE A 77 9.58 -0.89 18.05
C ILE A 77 8.84 -0.75 19.38
N LEU A 78 7.72 -0.02 19.41
CA LEU A 78 6.93 0.17 20.65
C LEU A 78 6.36 -1.14 21.19
N VAL A 79 5.87 -2.05 20.32
CA VAL A 79 5.45 -3.39 20.74
C VAL A 79 6.62 -4.18 21.33
N THR A 80 7.81 -4.11 20.73
CA THR A 80 8.99 -4.86 21.18
C THR A 80 9.56 -4.33 22.50
N LEU A 81 9.38 -3.03 22.78
CA LEU A 81 9.81 -2.38 24.02
C LEU A 81 8.80 -2.56 25.16
N PHE A 82 7.52 -2.28 24.91
CA PHE A 82 6.48 -2.23 25.94
C PHE A 82 5.61 -3.50 26.02
N ASN A 83 5.90 -4.50 25.18
CA ASN A 83 5.19 -5.79 25.09
C ASN A 83 3.66 -5.67 25.11
N SER A 84 3.13 -4.59 24.54
CA SER A 84 1.73 -4.21 24.63
C SER A 84 1.06 -4.35 23.27
N ALA A 85 0.04 -5.20 23.19
CA ALA A 85 -0.75 -5.41 21.97
C ALA A 85 -1.54 -4.16 21.51
N LYS A 86 -1.64 -3.12 22.36
CA LYS A 86 -2.27 -1.85 22.01
C LYS A 86 -1.59 -1.16 20.83
N PHE A 87 -0.26 -1.28 20.74
CA PHE A 87 0.54 -0.63 19.69
C PHE A 87 0.36 -1.30 18.31
N GLU A 88 -0.15 -2.52 18.24
CA GLU A 88 -0.50 -3.16 16.97
C GLU A 88 -1.69 -2.47 16.27
N LYS A 89 -2.57 -1.80 17.05
CA LYS A 89 -3.68 -1.02 16.50
C LYS A 89 -3.18 0.20 15.71
N ILE A 90 -2.07 0.81 16.13
CA ILE A 90 -1.50 1.99 15.47
C ILE A 90 -1.13 1.67 14.02
N ARG A 91 -0.51 0.51 13.78
CA ARG A 91 -0.19 0.04 12.43
C ARG A 91 -1.44 -0.11 11.56
N PHE A 92 -2.51 -0.66 12.12
CA PHE A 92 -3.78 -0.79 11.37
C PHE A 92 -4.37 0.58 11.05
N ILE A 93 -4.34 1.53 11.99
CA ILE A 93 -4.82 2.90 11.78
C ILE A 93 -4.00 3.61 10.71
N LEU A 94 -2.66 3.55 10.77
CA LEU A 94 -1.77 4.16 9.77
C LEU A 94 -1.95 3.54 8.39
N GLY A 95 -2.03 2.20 8.31
CA GLY A 95 -2.29 1.51 7.04
C GLY A 95 -3.66 1.85 6.45
N SER A 96 -4.70 1.91 7.29
CA SER A 96 -6.05 2.31 6.88
C SER A 96 -6.08 3.75 6.39
N LEU A 97 -5.42 4.67 7.11
CA LEU A 97 -5.31 6.08 6.73
C LEU A 97 -4.61 6.22 5.37
N TYR A 98 -3.53 5.45 5.16
CA TYR A 98 -2.81 5.47 3.90
C TYR A 98 -3.67 4.99 2.71
N ILE A 99 -4.34 3.83 2.86
CA ILE A 99 -5.23 3.30 1.81
C ILE A 99 -6.38 4.26 1.52
N PHE A 100 -6.93 4.91 2.55
CA PHE A 100 -7.96 5.92 2.39
C PHE A 100 -7.44 7.10 1.57
N LEU A 101 -6.28 7.65 1.91
CA LEU A 101 -5.63 8.72 1.15
C LEU A 101 -5.37 8.31 -0.31
N LEU A 102 -4.90 7.09 -0.56
CA LEU A 102 -4.71 6.57 -1.91
C LEU A 102 -6.02 6.49 -2.70
N THR A 103 -7.09 6.05 -2.05
CA THR A 103 -8.41 5.92 -2.67
C THR A 103 -8.96 7.29 -3.06
N VAL A 104 -8.86 8.27 -2.17
CA VAL A 104 -9.25 9.66 -2.46
C VAL A 104 -8.42 10.22 -3.60
N LEU A 105 -7.09 10.07 -3.53
CA LEU A 105 -6.17 10.57 -4.55
C LEU A 105 -6.45 9.94 -5.93
N PHE A 106 -6.82 8.66 -5.97
CA PHE A 106 -7.20 7.98 -7.21
C PHE A 106 -8.47 8.58 -7.82
N HIS A 107 -9.51 8.81 -7.02
CA HIS A 107 -10.77 9.39 -7.53
C HIS A 107 -10.63 10.84 -7.96
N VAL A 108 -9.77 11.62 -7.31
CA VAL A 108 -9.45 13.01 -7.71
C VAL A 108 -8.63 13.03 -9.01
N ARG A 109 -7.75 12.04 -9.22
CA ARG A 109 -6.88 12.00 -10.41
C ARG A 109 -7.65 11.83 -11.72
N ILE A 110 -8.75 11.08 -11.74
CA ILE A 110 -9.54 10.82 -12.96
C ILE A 110 -10.12 12.12 -13.57
N PRO A 111 -10.98 12.89 -12.87
CA PRO A 111 -11.53 14.13 -13.42
C PRO A 111 -10.43 15.17 -13.70
N TYR A 112 -9.38 15.18 -12.88
CA TYR A 112 -8.23 16.04 -13.09
C TYR A 112 -7.57 15.78 -14.45
N TYR A 113 -7.35 14.51 -14.81
CA TYR A 113 -6.74 14.17 -16.08
C TYR A 113 -7.66 14.47 -17.27
N GLU A 114 -8.97 14.28 -17.12
CA GLU A 114 -9.94 14.61 -18.18
C GLU A 114 -9.98 16.11 -18.52
N VAL A 115 -9.73 16.99 -17.54
CA VAL A 115 -9.65 18.44 -17.78
C VAL A 115 -8.28 18.88 -18.30
N PHE A 116 -7.20 18.47 -17.65
CA PHE A 116 -5.88 19.04 -17.90
C PHE A 116 -4.97 18.20 -18.81
N HIS A 117 -5.32 16.92 -19.04
CA HIS A 117 -4.53 15.97 -19.85
C HIS A 117 -3.06 15.82 -19.43
N VAL A 118 -2.74 16.21 -18.19
CA VAL A 118 -1.39 16.14 -17.62
C VAL A 118 -1.42 15.51 -16.23
N ALA A 119 -0.27 15.00 -15.78
CA ALA A 119 -0.10 14.55 -14.40
C ALA A 119 0.06 15.74 -13.43
N PHE A 120 -0.19 15.50 -12.13
CA PHE A 120 -0.01 16.51 -11.08
C PHE A 120 1.40 17.11 -11.13
N SER A 121 1.51 18.38 -11.49
CA SER A 121 2.76 19.13 -11.56
C SER A 121 2.77 20.25 -10.52
N PRO A 122 3.94 20.69 -10.01
CA PRO A 122 4.02 21.81 -9.08
C PRO A 122 3.42 23.11 -9.63
N PHE A 123 3.45 23.29 -10.95
CA PHE A 123 2.82 24.41 -11.65
C PHE A 123 1.32 24.53 -11.34
N LEU A 124 0.65 23.39 -11.15
CA LEU A 124 -0.75 23.33 -10.78
C LEU A 124 -1.07 24.02 -9.44
N PHE A 125 -0.17 23.95 -8.45
CA PHE A 125 -0.42 24.58 -7.16
C PHE A 125 -0.38 26.11 -7.25
N ASN A 126 0.40 26.64 -8.19
CA ASN A 126 0.45 28.07 -8.45
C ASN A 126 -0.84 28.54 -9.14
N THR A 127 -1.31 27.81 -10.17
CA THR A 127 -2.59 28.08 -10.83
C THR A 127 -3.80 27.86 -9.93
N PHE A 128 -3.76 26.85 -9.05
CA PHE A 128 -4.80 26.65 -8.05
C PHE A 128 -4.91 27.86 -7.14
N ASN A 129 -3.80 28.38 -6.62
CA ASN A 129 -3.84 29.49 -5.65
C ASN A 129 -4.50 30.75 -6.21
N ASP A 130 -4.43 30.96 -7.53
CA ASP A 130 -5.04 32.10 -8.21
C ASP A 130 -6.54 31.88 -8.54
N ASP A 131 -6.97 30.65 -8.81
CA ASP A 131 -8.33 30.35 -9.32
C ASP A 131 -9.02 29.14 -8.63
N VAL A 132 -8.72 28.93 -7.32
CA VAL A 132 -9.22 27.78 -6.54
C VAL A 132 -10.75 27.68 -6.56
N GLY A 133 -11.42 28.83 -6.44
CA GLY A 133 -12.87 28.91 -6.29
C GLY A 133 -13.63 28.50 -7.55
N ALA A 134 -13.17 28.95 -8.72
CA ALA A 134 -13.79 28.63 -10.00
C ALA A 134 -13.58 27.16 -10.40
N LEU A 135 -12.38 26.61 -10.15
CA LEU A 135 -12.06 25.20 -10.39
C LEU A 135 -12.82 24.25 -9.45
N LEU A 136 -12.95 24.59 -8.17
CA LEU A 136 -13.73 23.77 -7.24
C LEU A 136 -15.24 23.80 -7.55
N ALA A 137 -15.78 24.95 -7.96
CA ALA A 137 -17.19 25.08 -8.32
C ALA A 137 -17.55 24.26 -9.57
N THR A 138 -16.70 24.25 -10.60
CA THR A 138 -16.87 23.42 -11.80
C THR A 138 -16.71 21.93 -11.49
N LEU A 139 -15.70 21.54 -10.69
CA LEU A 139 -15.55 20.16 -10.23
C LEU A 139 -16.77 19.69 -9.42
N TRP A 140 -17.39 20.56 -8.62
CA TRP A 140 -18.55 20.24 -7.81
C TRP A 140 -19.82 20.00 -8.64
N HIS A 141 -20.06 20.83 -9.65
CA HIS A 141 -21.30 20.80 -10.43
C HIS A 141 -21.26 19.81 -11.61
N GLU A 142 -20.11 19.68 -12.27
CA GLU A 142 -20.02 18.98 -13.57
C GLU A 142 -19.67 17.49 -13.43
N TYR A 143 -19.08 17.09 -12.29
CA TYR A 143 -18.47 15.76 -12.12
C TYR A 143 -19.21 14.77 -11.21
N ASN A 144 -20.47 15.04 -10.84
CA ASN A 144 -21.29 14.16 -9.99
C ASN A 144 -20.52 13.68 -8.75
N ILE A 145 -19.92 14.61 -8.00
CA ILE A 145 -19.21 14.35 -6.75
C ILE A 145 -19.94 13.42 -5.78
N PRO A 146 -21.28 13.48 -5.58
CA PRO A 146 -21.95 12.54 -4.66
C PRO A 146 -21.78 11.06 -5.06
N LEU A 147 -21.82 10.75 -6.36
CA LEU A 147 -21.58 9.39 -6.87
C LEU A 147 -20.11 8.96 -6.65
N LYS A 148 -19.17 9.90 -6.84
CA LYS A 148 -17.75 9.64 -6.57
C LYS A 148 -17.47 9.44 -5.08
N MET A 149 -18.11 10.21 -4.19
CA MET A 149 -17.99 10.01 -2.74
C MET A 149 -18.51 8.62 -2.31
N LEU A 150 -19.60 8.15 -2.91
CA LEU A 150 -20.11 6.80 -2.65
C LEU A 150 -19.10 5.73 -3.10
N SER A 151 -18.49 5.89 -4.28
CA SER A 151 -17.46 4.97 -4.76
C SER A 151 -16.18 4.99 -3.91
N ILE A 152 -15.75 6.16 -3.41
CA ILE A 152 -14.62 6.30 -2.48
C ILE A 152 -14.92 5.55 -1.19
N PHE A 153 -16.13 5.72 -0.63
CA PHE A 153 -16.50 5.04 0.60
C PHE A 153 -16.57 3.53 0.40
N PHE A 154 -17.11 3.06 -0.74
CA PHE A 154 -17.21 1.64 -1.05
C PHE A 154 -15.83 1.01 -1.26
N VAL A 155 -14.99 1.60 -2.13
CA VAL A 155 -13.63 1.10 -2.43
C VAL A 155 -12.73 1.22 -1.21
N GLY A 156 -12.82 2.31 -0.46
CA GLY A 156 -12.07 2.52 0.77
C GLY A 156 -12.48 1.52 1.85
N SER A 157 -13.77 1.36 2.10
CA SER A 157 -14.29 0.38 3.07
C SER A 157 -13.93 -1.04 2.67
N PHE A 158 -14.10 -1.41 1.39
CA PHE A 158 -13.70 -2.71 0.87
C PHE A 158 -12.21 -2.96 1.08
N SER A 159 -11.36 -1.99 0.76
CA SER A 159 -9.90 -2.09 0.93
C SER A 159 -9.48 -2.15 2.40
N VAL A 160 -10.20 -1.50 3.32
CA VAL A 160 -9.92 -1.60 4.77
C VAL A 160 -10.42 -2.92 5.35
N ILE A 161 -11.58 -3.42 4.90
CA ILE A 161 -12.10 -4.74 5.28
C ILE A 161 -11.18 -5.84 4.76
N PHE A 162 -10.71 -5.72 3.52
CA PHE A 162 -9.78 -6.66 2.91
C PHE A 162 -8.41 -6.61 3.59
N LEU A 163 -7.92 -5.43 3.99
CA LEU A 163 -6.72 -5.29 4.84
C LEU A 163 -6.95 -5.98 6.20
N LYS A 164 -8.11 -5.78 6.83
CA LYS A 164 -8.45 -6.41 8.11
C LYS A 164 -8.45 -7.93 7.97
N ASN A 165 -9.02 -8.46 6.89
CA ASN A 165 -9.06 -9.90 6.62
C ASN A 165 -7.68 -10.46 6.23
N GLY A 166 -6.85 -9.72 5.49
CA GLY A 166 -5.47 -10.06 5.12
C GLY A 166 -4.49 -10.01 6.30
N CYS A 167 -4.66 -9.02 7.19
CA CYS A 167 -3.88 -8.86 8.41
C CYS A 167 -4.29 -9.89 9.48
N LYS A 168 -5.59 -10.22 9.56
CA LYS A 168 -6.15 -11.28 10.43
C LYS A 168 -6.02 -12.69 9.84
N LEU A 169 -5.56 -12.81 8.59
CA LEU A 169 -5.35 -14.09 7.89
C LEU A 169 -4.33 -14.89 8.69
N ARG A 170 -4.88 -15.87 9.42
CA ARG A 170 -4.23 -16.80 10.34
C ARG A 170 -2.87 -17.20 9.79
N LEU A 171 -1.85 -16.69 10.47
CA LEU A 171 -0.48 -17.15 10.44
C LEU A 171 -0.36 -18.54 11.11
N SER A 172 -1.28 -19.46 10.83
CA SER A 172 -1.19 -20.87 11.25
C SER A 172 -0.55 -21.74 10.16
N ALA A 173 -0.68 -21.38 8.88
CA ALA A 173 -0.14 -22.20 7.80
C ALA A 173 1.35 -21.93 7.51
N CYS A 174 1.77 -20.66 7.42
CA CYS A 174 3.14 -20.35 7.00
C CYS A 174 4.18 -20.40 8.15
N LEU A 175 3.79 -20.05 9.39
CA LEU A 175 4.71 -20.07 10.54
C LEU A 175 5.01 -21.47 11.08
N SER A 176 4.10 -22.43 10.90
CA SER A 176 4.37 -23.85 11.14
C SER A 176 5.56 -24.32 10.29
N GLN A 177 5.62 -23.88 9.03
CA GLN A 177 6.64 -24.31 8.09
C GLN A 177 8.00 -23.64 8.31
N GLN A 178 8.02 -22.35 8.71
CA GLN A 178 9.27 -21.62 8.93
C GLN A 178 9.96 -22.00 10.26
N VAL A 179 9.19 -22.28 11.33
CA VAL A 179 9.73 -22.80 12.60
C VAL A 179 10.14 -24.27 12.48
N SER A 180 9.43 -25.07 11.66
CA SER A 180 9.81 -26.46 11.38
C SER A 180 11.15 -26.54 10.62
N MET A 181 11.36 -25.68 9.61
CA MET A 181 12.62 -25.63 8.86
C MET A 181 13.83 -25.20 9.69
N GLN A 182 13.67 -24.26 10.64
CA GLN A 182 14.77 -23.89 11.54
C GLN A 182 15.12 -25.00 12.54
N LYS A 183 14.15 -25.79 13.01
CA LYS A 183 14.41 -26.96 13.88
C LYS A 183 15.13 -28.09 13.13
N LEU A 184 14.78 -28.33 11.87
CA LEU A 184 15.47 -29.30 11.01
C LEU A 184 16.92 -28.89 10.72
N PHE A 185 17.17 -27.61 10.40
CA PHE A 185 18.52 -27.10 10.17
C PHE A 185 19.41 -27.17 11.44
N PHE A 186 18.87 -26.87 12.62
CA PHE A 186 19.61 -26.98 13.88
C PHE A 186 19.86 -28.44 14.29
N ALA A 187 18.90 -29.36 14.07
CA ALA A 187 19.09 -30.78 14.37
C ALA A 187 20.18 -31.41 13.47
N GLN A 188 20.24 -31.02 12.20
CA GLN A 188 21.21 -31.54 11.24
C GLN A 188 22.63 -31.02 11.52
N HIS A 189 22.77 -29.79 12.04
CA HIS A 189 24.07 -29.24 12.43
C HIS A 189 24.60 -29.82 13.75
N TYR A 190 23.74 -30.29 14.67
CA TYR A 190 24.19 -30.94 15.91
C TYR A 190 24.65 -32.40 15.71
N LEU A 191 24.10 -33.12 14.73
CA LEU A 191 24.49 -34.51 14.45
C LEU A 191 25.89 -34.64 13.82
N HIS A 192 26.43 -33.55 13.26
CA HIS A 192 27.73 -33.55 12.58
C HIS A 192 28.91 -33.13 13.50
N VAL A 193 28.65 -32.93 14.80
CA VAL A 193 29.65 -32.44 15.79
C VAL A 193 29.84 -33.44 16.95
N LEU A 194 29.24 -34.64 16.88
CA LEU A 194 29.59 -35.71 17.83
C LEU A 194 30.88 -36.40 17.37
N PRO A 195 31.99 -36.31 18.14
CA PRO A 195 33.19 -37.07 17.84
C PRO A 195 32.86 -38.55 18.06
N PHE A 196 33.03 -39.36 17.02
CA PHE A 196 33.14 -40.81 17.18
C PHE A 196 34.36 -41.06 18.07
N SER A 197 34.10 -41.48 19.31
CA SER A 197 35.08 -42.13 20.19
C SER A 197 35.41 -43.52 19.69
#